data_AF-X1G9K4-F1
#
_entry.id   AF-X1G9K4-F1
#
_cell.length_a   1.000
_cell.length_b   1.000
_cell.length_c   1.000
_cell.angle_alpha   90.00
_cell.angle_beta   90.00
_cell.angle_gamma   90.00
#
_symmetry.space_group_name_H-M   'P 1'
#
loop_
_entity.id
_entity.type
_entity.pdbx_description
1 polymer ?
#
loop_
_entity_poly.entity_id
_entity_poly.type
_entity_poly.pdbx_seq_one_letter_code
_entity_poly.pdbx_strand_id
1 'polypeptide(L)' 'MNALGKHLLLELKGCNKEVLNDVGFLRGALITAAGEAGAIVLGESFHQFNPQGVSGVVIIAESHLCIHTW' A
#
# COMPACT_ATOMS: atom_id res chain seq x y z
N MET A 1 -28.14 -7.72 -2.23
CA MET A 1 -27.52 -6.45 -2.67
C MET A 1 -26.07 -6.78 -3.00
N ASN A 2 -25.63 -6.58 -4.25
CA ASN A 2 -24.23 -6.84 -4.64
C ASN A 2 -23.42 -5.57 -4.38
N ALA A 3 -22.27 -5.69 -3.72
CA ALA A 3 -21.40 -4.56 -3.45
C ALA A 3 -20.67 -4.10 -4.73
N LEU A 4 -20.46 -2.78 -4.87
CA LEU A 4 -19.69 -2.20 -5.98
C LEU A 4 -18.18 -2.49 -5.89
N GLY A 5 -17.69 -2.82 -4.68
CA GLY A 5 -16.29 -3.13 -4.44
C GLY A 5 -16.10 -3.96 -3.19
N LYS A 6 -14.87 -4.45 -3.01
CA LYS A 6 -14.42 -5.14 -1.80
C LYS A 6 -13.33 -4.32 -1.14
N HIS A 7 -13.44 -4.07 0.16
CA HIS A 7 -12.44 -3.36 0.94
C HIS A 7 -11.90 -4.31 2.01
N LEU A 8 -10.60 -4.56 1.98
CA LEU A 8 -9.89 -5.38 2.96
C LEU A 8 -9.07 -4.48 3.88
N LEU A 9 -9.20 -4.69 5.19
CA LEU A 9 -8.37 -4.05 6.21
C LEU A 9 -7.53 -5.14 6.86
N LEU A 10 -6.21 -4.93 6.91
CA LEU A 10 -5.24 -5.91 7.37
C LEU A 10 -4.38 -5.33 8.48
N GLU A 11 -4.18 -6.09 9.56
CA GLU A 11 -3.14 -5.85 10.56
C GLU A 11 -2.03 -6.88 10.40
N LEU A 12 -0.83 -6.44 10.03
CA LEU A 12 0.33 -7.31 9.87
C LEU A 12 1.30 -7.07 11.04
N LYS A 13 1.66 -8.15 11.75
CA LYS A 13 2.53 -8.12 12.94
C LYS A 13 3.75 -9.02 12.72
N GLY A 14 4.86 -8.70 13.38
CA GLY A 14 6.11 -9.45 13.24
C GLY A 14 6.83 -9.23 11.90
N CYS A 15 6.49 -8.17 11.18
CA CYS A 15 7.15 -7.80 9.92
C CYS A 15 8.61 -7.38 10.14
N ASN A 16 9.43 -7.54 9.10
CA ASN A 16 10.81 -7.07 9.12
C ASN A 16 10.84 -5.53 9.17
N LYS A 17 11.42 -4.97 10.24
CA LYS A 17 11.49 -3.52 10.49
C LYS A 17 12.28 -2.75 9.44
N GLU A 18 13.33 -3.34 8.88
CA GLU A 18 14.15 -2.69 7.85
C GLU A 18 13.33 -2.49 6.58
N VAL A 19 12.55 -3.50 6.22
CA VAL A 19 11.63 -3.48 5.07
C VAL A 19 10.49 -2.48 5.29
N LEU A 20 9.95 -2.41 6.51
CA LEU A 20 8.89 -1.46 6.85
C LEU A 20 9.34 0.01 6.80
N ASN A 21 10.65 0.27 6.81
CA ASN A 21 11.23 1.61 6.72
C ASN A 21 11.91 1.87 5.37
N ASP A 22 11.75 0.99 4.38
CA ASP A 22 12.24 1.17 3.02
C ASP A 22 11.08 1.60 2.10
N VAL A 23 11.00 2.90 1.83
CA VAL A 23 9.96 3.47 0.96
C VAL A 23 10.03 2.93 -0.48
N GLY A 24 11.22 2.58 -0.96
CA GLY A 24 11.40 2.03 -2.31
C GLY A 24 10.83 0.62 -2.41
N PHE A 25 11.13 -0.22 -1.43
CA PHE A 25 10.54 -1.55 -1.32
C PHE A 25 9.01 -1.49 -1.21
N LEU A 26 8.49 -0.69 -0.28
CA LEU A 26 7.04 -0.60 -0.04
C LEU A 26 6.30 -0.08 -1.27
N ARG A 27 6.87 0.90 -1.98
CA ARG A 27 6.34 1.38 -3.25
C ARG A 27 6.23 0.27 -4.27
N GLY A 28 7.33 -0.45 -4.51
CA GLY A 28 7.34 -1.58 -5.45
C GLY A 28 6.31 -2.64 -5.07
N ALA A 29 6.24 -3.01 -3.80
CA ALA A 29 5.31 -4.00 -3.29
C ALA A 29 3.83 -3.61 -3.52
N LEU A 30 3.44 -2.35 -3.25
CA LEU A 30 2.06 -1.89 -3.46
C LEU A 30 1.68 -1.82 -4.94
N ILE A 31 2.58 -1.36 -5.82
CA ILE A 31 2.33 -1.34 -7.27
C ILE A 31 2.19 -2.76 -7.80
N THR A 32 3.07 -3.67 -7.41
CA THR A 32 3.00 -5.09 -7.80
C THR A 32 1.70 -5.71 -7.31
N ALA A 33 1.30 -5.48 -6.05
CA ALA A 33 0.05 -5.98 -5.51
C ALA A 33 -1.18 -5.45 -6.26
N ALA A 34 -1.19 -4.17 -6.65
CA ALA A 34 -2.25 -3.61 -7.48
C ALA A 34 -2.31 -4.31 -8.86
N GLY A 35 -1.16 -4.54 -9.49
CA GLY A 35 -1.07 -5.26 -10.77
C GLY A 35 -1.55 -6.72 -10.67
N GLU A 36 -1.15 -7.44 -9.62
CA GLU A 36 -1.58 -8.82 -9.35
C GLU A 36 -3.08 -8.91 -9.04
N ALA A 37 -3.65 -7.88 -8.42
CA ALA A 37 -5.09 -7.76 -8.23
C ALA A 37 -5.86 -7.42 -9.53
N GLY A 38 -5.17 -7.20 -10.65
CA GLY A 38 -5.76 -6.79 -11.92
C GLY A 38 -6.22 -5.34 -11.95
N ALA A 39 -5.75 -4.51 -11.01
CA ALA A 39 -6.13 -3.11 -10.90
C ALA A 39 -5.26 -2.21 -11.81
N ILE A 40 -5.88 -1.16 -12.35
CA ILE A 40 -5.19 -0.15 -13.15
C ILE A 40 -4.70 0.95 -12.22
N VAL A 41 -3.38 1.12 -12.12
CA VAL A 41 -2.75 2.18 -11.32
C VAL A 41 -2.86 3.52 -12.05
N LEU A 42 -3.40 4.52 -11.36
CA LEU A 42 -3.56 5.89 -11.86
C LEU A 42 -2.52 6.86 -11.28
N GLY A 43 -1.97 6.55 -10.12
CA GLY A 43 -0.95 7.36 -9.47
C GLY A 43 -0.60 6.84 -8.08
N GLU A 44 0.42 7.46 -7.48
CA GLU A 44 0.91 7.06 -6.17
C GLU A 44 1.44 8.26 -5.37
N SER A 45 1.45 8.13 -4.04
CA SER A 45 2.09 9.07 -3.13
C SER A 45 2.63 8.34 -1.91
N PHE A 46 3.87 8.63 -1.57
CA PHE A 46 4.58 8.01 -0.45
C PHE A 46 5.30 9.08 0.38
N HIS A 47 5.26 8.92 1.69
CA HIS A 47 5.95 9.77 2.64
C HIS A 47 6.66 8.89 3.68
N GLN A 48 7.96 9.07 3.80
CA GLN A 48 8.77 8.46 4.85
C GLN A 48 8.95 9.46 5.99
N PHE A 49 8.63 9.02 7.21
CA PHE A 49 8.77 9.81 8.43
C PHE A 49 10.16 9.62 9.06
N ASN A 50 10.50 10.51 9.98
CA ASN A 50 11.73 10.45 10.77
C ASN A 50 11.37 10.24 12.25
N PRO A 51 11.98 9.27 12.97
CA PRO A 51 13.09 8.41 12.53
C PRO A 51 12.67 7.17 11.72
N GLN A 52 11.39 6.80 11.74
CA GLN A 52 10.89 5.61 11.06
C GLN A 52 9.41 5.74 10.67
N GLY A 53 8.98 4.85 9.78
CA GLY A 53 7.59 4.70 9.37
C GLY A 53 7.35 5.30 7.99
N VAL A 54 6.43 4.69 7.25
CA VAL A 54 6.07 5.08 5.88
C VAL A 54 4.55 5.07 5.76
N SER A 55 4.01 6.16 5.21
CA SER A 55 2.65 6.21 4.69
C SER A 55 2.69 6.18 3.17
N GLY A 56 1.92 5.28 2.57
CA GLY A 56 1.85 5.12 1.13
C GLY A 56 0.42 4.91 0.64
N VAL A 57 0.09 5.47 -0.51
CA VAL A 57 -1.16 5.20 -1.23
C VAL A 57 -0.88 5.01 -2.72
N VAL A 58 -1.49 3.98 -3.29
CA VAL A 58 -1.59 3.75 -4.73
C VAL A 58 -3.05 3.91 -5.12
N ILE A 59 -3.32 4.92 -5.96
CA ILE A 59 -4.65 5.19 -6.49
C ILE A 59 -4.85 4.24 -7.68
N ILE A 60 -5.93 3.48 -7.65
CA ILE A 60 -6.36 2.62 -8.76
C ILE A 60 -7.68 3.13 -9.34
N ALA A 61 -8.07 2.66 -10.52
CA ALA A 61 -9.36 2.99 -11.10
C ALA A 61 -10.50 2.74 -10.08
N GLU A 62 -11.14 3.82 -9.63
CA GLU A 62 -12.29 3.83 -8.73
C GLU A 62 -12.04 3.30 -7.29
N SER A 63 -10.77 3.17 -6.85
CA SER A 63 -10.43 2.71 -5.49
C SER A 63 -8.98 3.05 -5.08
N HIS A 64 -8.41 2.37 -4.08
CA HIS A 64 -7.03 2.57 -3.60
C HIS A 64 -6.45 1.34 -2.88
N LEU A 65 -5.12 1.27 -2.83
CA LEU A 65 -4.35 0.49 -1.85
C LEU A 65 -3.59 1.47 -0.96
N CYS A 66 -3.62 1.28 0.35
CA CYS A 66 -2.84 2.10 1.28
C CYS A 66 -2.07 1.24 2.29
N ILE A 67 -0.95 1.78 2.76
CA ILE A 67 -0.15 1.18 3.81
C ILE A 67 0.34 2.26 4.77
N HIS A 68 0.30 1.93 6.07
CA HIS A 68 0.91 2.72 7.13
C HIS A 68 1.79 1.77 7.94
N THR A 69 3.07 2.09 8.05
CA THR A 69 4.03 1.30 8.82
C THR A 69 4.46 2.07 10.07
N TRP A 70 4.86 1.31 11.09
CA TRP A 70 5.36 1.83 12.36
C TRP A 70 6.80 1.38 12.56
#